data_AF-A0A2E8KUI3-F1
#
_entry.id   AF-A0A2E8KUI3-F1
#
_cell.length_a   1.000
_cell.length_b   1.000
_cell.length_c   1.000
_cell.angle_alpha   90.00
_cell.angle_beta   90.00
_cell.angle_gamma   90.00
#
_symmetry.space_group_name_H-M   'P 1'
#
loop_
_entity.id
_entity.type
_entity.pdbx_description
1 polymer ?
#
loop_
_entity_poly.entity_id
_entity_poly.type
_entity_poly.pdbx_seq_one_letter_code
_entity_poly.pdbx_strand_id
1 'polypeptide(L)'
;MEIKIGDLALLTFIDDFSEDNQLKAILSIDSGNHPSTKDVLLGIENKSWIQVGGSERIFGNPTLSNSSSSNSEPHAWVLKFELSSLMSKELVNGETLFAGIEHQNYNVRTQEIPLTISKSVAQIIDK
;
A
#
# COMPACT_ATOMS: atom_id res chain seq x y z
N MET A 1 5.34 2.03 -9.83
CA MET A 1 4.78 0.66 -9.71
C MET A 1 3.44 0.80 -9.02
N GLU A 2 2.34 0.83 -9.78
CA GLU A 2 1.02 1.19 -9.25
C GLU A 2 0.03 0.04 -9.43
N ILE A 3 -0.81 -0.17 -8.42
CA ILE A 3 -1.92 -1.11 -8.46
C ILE A 3 -3.21 -0.44 -8.01
N LYS A 4 -4.33 -0.93 -8.53
CA LYS A 4 -5.65 -0.60 -8.02
C LYS A 4 -6.06 -1.63 -6.96
N ILE A 5 -6.51 -1.17 -5.80
CA ILE A 5 -7.08 -2.00 -4.72
C ILE A 5 -8.58 -1.74 -4.69
N GLY A 6 -9.35 -2.60 -5.36
CA GLY A 6 -10.79 -2.38 -5.55
C GLY A 6 -11.09 -1.24 -6.52
N ASP A 7 -12.07 -0.40 -6.20
CA ASP A 7 -12.56 0.64 -7.11
C ASP A 7 -12.03 2.05 -6.84
N LEU A 8 -11.66 2.35 -5.60
CA LEU A 8 -11.35 3.70 -5.15
C LEU A 8 -9.88 3.88 -4.73
N ALA A 9 -9.20 2.82 -4.33
CA ALA A 9 -7.85 2.91 -3.80
C ALA A 9 -6.79 2.57 -4.84
N LEU A 10 -5.74 3.40 -4.91
CA LEU A 10 -4.53 3.16 -5.68
C LEU A 10 -3.35 3.07 -4.73
N LEU A 11 -2.52 2.05 -4.90
CA LEU A 11 -1.30 1.86 -4.13
C LEU A 11 -0.09 1.91 -5.07
N THR A 12 0.80 2.86 -4.81
CA THR A 12 1.98 3.11 -5.65
C THR A 12 3.26 2.88 -4.86
N PHE A 13 3.96 1.79 -5.14
CA PHE A 13 5.23 1.46 -4.49
C PHE A 13 6.33 2.44 -4.91
N ILE A 14 7.08 2.91 -3.92
CA ILE A 14 8.19 3.85 -4.06
C ILE A 14 9.49 3.03 -4.14
N ASP A 15 10.37 3.40 -5.07
CA ASP A 15 11.74 2.87 -5.16
C ASP A 15 12.64 3.51 -4.10
N ASP A 16 12.32 3.24 -2.83
CA ASP A 16 13.03 3.74 -1.66
C ASP A 16 12.92 2.69 -0.54
N PHE A 17 13.86 1.75 -0.54
CA PHE A 17 14.02 0.74 0.50
C PHE A 17 15.28 1.08 1.28
N SER A 18 15.10 1.61 2.49
CA SER A 18 16.22 1.87 3.39
C SER A 18 16.70 0.57 4.05
N GLU A 19 17.85 0.62 4.72
CA GLU A 19 18.50 -0.50 5.43
C GLU A 19 17.60 -1.18 6.50
N ASP A 20 16.41 -0.64 6.78
CA ASP A 20 15.47 -1.09 7.83
C ASP A 20 14.40 -2.10 7.36
N ASN A 21 14.53 -2.68 6.16
CA ASN A 21 13.51 -3.56 5.55
C ASN A 21 12.12 -2.90 5.40
N GLN A 22 12.09 -1.58 5.17
CA GLN A 22 10.85 -0.82 5.03
C GLN A 22 10.48 -0.62 3.56
N LEU A 23 9.42 -1.29 3.11
CA LEU A 23 8.82 -1.02 1.81
C LEU A 23 7.89 0.18 1.93
N LYS A 24 8.09 1.20 1.10
CA LYS A 24 7.25 2.40 1.07
C LYS A 24 6.27 2.37 -0.09
N ALA A 25 5.06 2.85 0.16
CA ALA A 25 4.07 3.07 -0.90
C ALA A 25 3.24 4.32 -0.62
N ILE A 26 2.66 4.87 -1.67
CA ILE A 26 1.66 5.93 -1.58
C ILE A 26 0.28 5.29 -1.75
N LEU A 27 -0.59 5.41 -0.76
CA LEU A 27 -2.00 5.09 -0.88
C LEU A 27 -2.75 6.36 -1.29
N SER A 28 -3.42 6.35 -2.43
CA SER A 28 -4.26 7.44 -2.91
C SER A 28 -5.71 6.98 -3.03
N ILE A 29 -6.66 7.82 -2.63
CA ILE A 29 -8.09 7.53 -2.78
C ILE A 29 -8.69 8.43 -3.86
N ASP A 30 -9.19 7.79 -4.92
CA ASP A 30 -10.03 8.43 -5.93
C ASP A 30 -11.47 8.48 -5.42
N SER A 31 -11.80 9.55 -4.68
CA SER A 31 -13.14 9.77 -4.15
C SER A 31 -14.14 10.31 -5.20
N GLY A 32 -13.68 10.58 -6.43
CA GLY A 32 -14.26 11.64 -7.24
C GLY A 32 -14.31 12.97 -6.45
N ASN A 33 -14.84 14.05 -7.02
CA ASN A 33 -15.00 15.30 -6.27
C ASN A 33 -16.09 15.22 -5.15
N HIS A 34 -16.44 14.03 -4.65
CA HIS A 34 -17.53 13.83 -3.69
C HIS A 34 -16.99 13.86 -2.25
N PRO A 35 -17.28 14.92 -1.47
CA PRO A 35 -16.71 15.11 -0.13
C PRO A 35 -17.14 14.04 0.88
N SER A 36 -18.33 13.44 0.72
CA SER A 36 -18.81 12.42 1.67
C SER A 36 -17.96 11.15 1.67
N THR A 37 -17.31 10.81 0.56
CA THR A 37 -16.43 9.64 0.48
C THR A 37 -15.18 9.85 1.33
N LYS A 38 -14.74 11.11 1.51
CA LYS A 38 -13.55 11.45 2.30
C LYS A 38 -13.80 11.23 3.79
N ASP A 39 -14.89 11.77 4.32
CA ASP A 39 -15.25 11.62 5.74
C ASP A 39 -15.57 10.16 6.11
N VAL A 40 -16.15 9.40 5.16
CA VAL A 40 -16.50 7.99 5.35
C VAL A 40 -15.26 7.08 5.35
N LEU A 41 -14.13 7.51 4.79
CA LEU A 41 -12.89 6.73 4.68
C LEU A 41 -11.76 7.26 5.57
N LEU A 42 -12.09 8.06 6.59
CA LEU A 42 -11.13 8.48 7.60
C LEU A 42 -10.48 7.28 8.28
N GLY A 43 -9.15 7.24 8.30
CA GLY A 43 -8.38 6.15 8.93
C GLY A 43 -8.11 4.96 8.02
N ILE A 44 -8.52 4.99 6.74
CA ILE A 44 -8.28 3.92 5.76
C ILE A 44 -6.80 3.59 5.58
N GLU A 45 -5.92 4.57 5.78
CA GLU A 45 -4.47 4.42 5.71
C GLU A 45 -3.94 3.39 6.72
N ASN A 46 -4.55 3.32 7.92
CA ASN A 46 -4.19 2.35 8.98
C ASN A 46 -4.81 0.97 8.75
N LYS A 47 -5.67 0.83 7.75
CA LYS A 47 -6.40 -0.40 7.42
C LYS A 47 -5.93 -1.04 6.13
N SER A 48 -4.98 -0.41 5.45
CA SER A 48 -4.37 -0.90 4.23
C SER A 48 -3.24 -1.87 4.58
N TRP A 49 -3.15 -2.99 3.88
CA TRP A 49 -2.15 -4.03 4.15
C TRP A 49 -1.60 -4.65 2.88
N ILE A 50 -0.41 -5.24 3.00
CA ILE A 50 0.20 -6.10 1.99
C ILE A 50 0.50 -7.48 2.58
N GLN A 51 0.70 -8.48 1.72
CA GLN A 51 1.05 -9.84 2.12
C GLN A 51 1.97 -10.46 1.05
N VAL A 52 3.06 -11.12 1.47
CA VAL A 52 3.95 -11.87 0.57
C VAL A 52 3.53 -13.33 0.60
N GLY A 53 3.09 -13.89 -0.53
CA GLY A 53 2.68 -15.30 -0.60
C GLY A 53 1.69 -15.68 0.51
N GLY A 54 2.02 -16.72 1.29
CA GLY A 54 1.24 -17.21 2.44
C GLY A 54 1.57 -16.57 3.80
N SER A 55 2.39 -15.52 3.84
CA SER A 55 2.83 -14.88 5.09
C SER A 55 1.70 -14.10 5.78
N GLU A 56 1.97 -13.59 6.98
CA GLU A 56 1.05 -12.70 7.69
C GLU A 56 0.85 -11.36 6.95
N ARG A 57 -0.28 -10.71 7.20
CA ARG A 57 -0.58 -9.40 6.63
C ARG A 57 0.19 -8.32 7.37
N ILE A 58 0.77 -7.42 6.58
CA ILE A 58 1.57 -6.30 7.06
C ILE A 58 0.76 -5.04 6.82
N PHE A 59 0.28 -4.43 7.89
CA PHE A 59 -0.47 -3.18 7.81
C PHE A 59 0.48 -2.01 7.59
N GLY A 60 0.05 -1.07 6.77
CA GLY A 60 0.80 0.14 6.47
C GLY A 60 0.82 1.06 7.69
N ASN A 61 2.02 1.47 8.10
CA ASN A 61 2.22 2.53 9.07
C ASN A 61 2.24 3.87 8.33
N PRO A 62 1.21 4.72 8.45
CA PRO A 62 1.18 5.99 7.77
C PRO A 62 2.23 6.93 8.37
N THR A 63 3.05 7.52 7.52
CA THR A 63 3.81 8.71 7.89
C THR A 63 2.97 9.94 7.61
N LEU A 64 3.06 10.94 8.50
CA LEU A 64 2.44 12.25 8.29
C LEU A 64 2.95 12.81 6.95
N SER A 65 2.11 12.76 5.92
CA SER A 65 2.30 13.55 4.72
C SER A 65 2.02 14.98 5.10
N ASN A 66 3.01 15.86 5.00
CA ASN A 66 2.82 17.31 5.11
C ASN A 66 2.08 17.80 3.86
N SER A 67 0.83 17.39 3.67
CA SER A 67 -0.06 17.99 2.68
C SER A 67 -0.92 19.00 3.41
N SER A 68 -0.51 20.25 3.25
CA SER A 68 -1.23 21.48 3.58
C SER A 68 -2.75 21.33 3.47
N SER A 69 -3.43 21.90 4.45
CA SER A 69 -4.87 22.13 4.56
C SER A 69 -5.47 22.81 3.32
N SER A 70 -5.60 22.08 2.21
CA SER A 70 -6.27 22.51 1.00
C SER A 70 -7.22 21.39 0.58
N ASN A 71 -8.52 21.67 0.60
CA ASN A 71 -9.63 20.74 0.36
C ASN A 71 -9.66 20.08 -1.05
N SER A 72 -8.64 20.31 -1.86
CA SER A 72 -8.63 20.00 -3.30
C SER A 72 -7.60 18.95 -3.74
N GLU A 73 -6.72 18.47 -2.87
CA GLU A 73 -5.75 17.42 -3.25
C GLU A 73 -6.32 16.00 -3.01
N PRO A 74 -5.94 15.02 -3.87
CA PRO A 74 -6.22 13.61 -3.60
C PRO A 74 -5.66 13.25 -2.22
N HIS A 75 -6.48 12.59 -1.40
CA HIS A 75 -6.07 12.16 -0.07
C HIS A 75 -5.06 11.04 -0.26
N ALA A 76 -3.79 11.38 -0.11
CA ALA A 76 -2.67 10.50 -0.33
C ALA A 76 -1.84 10.37 0.94
N TRP A 77 -1.54 9.13 1.33
CA TRP A 77 -0.74 8.82 2.51
C TRP A 77 0.48 8.02 2.09
N VAL A 78 1.64 8.39 2.63
CA VAL A 78 2.84 7.55 2.52
C VAL A 78 2.78 6.49 3.61
N LEU A 79 2.68 5.23 3.20
CA LEU A 79 2.66 4.05 4.05
C LEU A 79 4.04 3.39 4.08
N LYS A 80 4.43 2.93 5.26
CA LYS A 80 5.60 2.07 5.48
C LYS A 80 5.14 0.67 5.86
N PHE A 81 5.66 -0.33 5.16
CA PHE A 81 5.43 -1.74 5.44
C PHE A 81 6.73 -2.37 5.91
N GLU A 82 6.73 -2.87 7.14
CA GLU A 82 7.90 -3.53 7.74
C GLU A 82 7.90 -4.99 7.33
N LEU A 83 8.74 -5.35 6.36
CA LEU A 83 8.88 -6.73 5.92
C LEU A 83 9.84 -7.47 6.87
N SER A 84 9.47 -8.68 7.26
CA SER A 84 10.44 -9.57 7.91
C SER A 84 11.52 -10.01 6.90
N SER A 85 12.71 -10.38 7.40
CA SER A 85 13.77 -10.90 6.53
C SER A 85 13.36 -12.14 5.74
N LEU A 86 12.40 -12.92 6.24
CA LEU A 86 11.84 -14.08 5.52
C LEU A 86 10.97 -13.61 4.34
N MET A 87 10.06 -12.66 4.58
CA MET A 87 9.19 -12.09 3.54
C MET A 87 10.00 -11.43 2.42
N SER A 88 11.04 -10.66 2.78
CA SER A 88 11.95 -10.07 1.79
C SER A 88 12.58 -11.13 0.89
N LYS A 89 13.08 -12.23 1.47
CA LYS A 89 13.67 -13.34 0.71
C LYS A 89 12.66 -14.06 -0.17
N GLU A 90 11.47 -14.33 0.35
CA GLU A 90 10.39 -14.97 -0.40
C GLU A 90 10.00 -14.12 -1.63
N LEU A 91 9.86 -12.82 -1.44
CA LEU A 91 9.55 -11.90 -2.53
C LEU A 91 10.67 -11.83 -3.57
N VAL A 92 11.94 -11.80 -3.14
CA VAL A 92 13.11 -11.87 -4.03
C VAL A 92 13.15 -13.20 -4.80
N ASN A 93 12.69 -14.30 -4.20
CA ASN A 93 12.59 -15.61 -4.85
C ASN A 93 11.38 -15.74 -5.80
N GLY A 94 10.59 -14.68 -5.97
CA GLY A 94 9.50 -14.62 -6.94
C GLY A 94 8.11 -14.93 -6.39
N GLU A 95 7.94 -14.92 -5.06
CA GLU A 95 6.61 -14.98 -4.45
C GLU A 95 5.74 -13.79 -4.87
N THR A 96 4.44 -14.04 -4.91
CA THR A 96 3.46 -13.02 -5.34
C THR A 96 3.13 -12.09 -4.17
N LEU A 97 2.92 -10.82 -4.48
CA LEU A 97 2.40 -9.87 -3.50
C LEU A 97 0.88 -9.82 -3.58
N PHE A 98 0.26 -9.63 -2.43
CA PHE A 98 -1.16 -9.31 -2.31
C PHE A 98 -1.30 -8.00 -1.55
N ALA A 99 -2.39 -7.29 -1.82
CA ALA A 99 -2.76 -6.09 -1.08
C ALA A 99 -4.25 -6.10 -0.76
N GLY A 100 -4.65 -5.34 0.24
CA GLY A 100 -6.06 -5.16 0.55
C GLY A 100 -6.28 -4.06 1.58
N ILE A 101 -7.55 -3.82 1.87
CA ILE A 101 -7.98 -2.78 2.80
C ILE A 101 -9.08 -3.38 3.68
N GLU A 102 -8.90 -3.30 5.00
CA GLU A 102 -9.88 -3.77 5.99
C GLU A 102 -10.53 -2.60 6.72
N HIS A 103 -11.28 -1.79 5.98
CA HIS A 103 -11.99 -0.63 6.52
C HIS A 103 -13.49 -0.90 6.57
N GLN A 104 -14.19 -0.41 7.61
CA GLN A 104 -15.63 -0.66 7.81
C GLN A 104 -16.48 -0.23 6.60
N ASN A 105 -16.08 0.87 5.97
CA ASN A 105 -16.78 1.44 4.81
C ASN A 105 -16.12 1.13 3.47
N TYR A 106 -15.00 0.40 3.46
CA TYR A 106 -14.30 -0.01 2.25
C TYR A 106 -13.43 -1.24 2.52
N ASN A 107 -13.97 -2.43 2.23
CA ASN A 107 -13.29 -3.69 2.49
C ASN A 107 -12.94 -4.40 1.19
N VAL A 108 -11.65 -4.48 0.89
CA VAL A 108 -11.09 -5.23 -0.23
C VAL A 108 -10.27 -6.38 0.35
N ARG A 109 -10.80 -7.61 0.23
CA ARG A 109 -10.31 -8.77 0.96
C ARG A 109 -8.94 -9.27 0.54
N THR A 110 -8.63 -9.33 -0.74
CA THR A 110 -7.32 -9.75 -1.28
C THR A 110 -7.30 -9.36 -2.76
N GLN A 111 -6.40 -8.48 -3.12
CA GLN A 111 -6.08 -8.13 -4.48
C GLN A 111 -4.69 -8.71 -4.79
N GLU A 112 -4.64 -9.63 -5.74
CA GLU A 112 -3.37 -10.13 -6.27
C GLU A 112 -2.67 -9.01 -7.04
N ILE A 113 -1.38 -8.81 -6.74
CA ILE A 113 -0.53 -7.86 -7.42
C ILE A 113 0.09 -8.57 -8.62
N PRO A 114 -0.02 -8.01 -9.84
CA PRO A 114 0.60 -8.60 -11.02
C PRO A 114 2.07 -8.93 -10.80
N LEU A 115 2.50 -10.12 -11.24
CA LEU A 115 3.88 -10.60 -11.10
C LEU A 115 4.93 -9.62 -11.63
N THR A 116 4.60 -8.82 -12.65
CA THR A 116 5.49 -7.76 -13.16
C THR A 116 5.79 -6.72 -12.10
N ILE A 117 4.80 -6.30 -11.34
CA ILE A 117 4.94 -5.34 -10.24
C ILE A 117 5.62 -6.00 -9.04
N SER A 118 5.23 -7.23 -8.69
CA SER A 118 5.91 -7.98 -7.61
C SER A 118 7.41 -8.15 -7.89
N LYS A 119 7.79 -8.44 -9.13
CA LYS A 119 9.21 -8.49 -9.55
C LYS A 119 9.91 -7.15 -9.44
N SER A 120 9.26 -6.05 -9.81
CA SER A 120 9.85 -4.73 -9.63
C SER A 120 10.01 -4.37 -8.15
N VAL A 121 9.08 -4.75 -7.28
CA VAL A 121 9.23 -4.58 -5.82
C VAL A 121 10.35 -5.46 -5.27
N ALA A 122 10.47 -6.72 -5.73
CA ALA A 122 11.57 -7.59 -5.37
C ALA A 122 12.95 -6.98 -5.71
N GLN A 123 13.06 -6.36 -6.89
CA GLN A 123 14.28 -5.65 -7.30
C GLN A 123 14.62 -4.44 -6.42
N ILE A 124 13.62 -3.80 -5.80
CA ILE A 124 13.85 -2.71 -4.85
C ILE A 124 14.48 -3.25 -3.56
N ILE A 125 14.05 -4.44 -3.13
CA ILE A 125 14.47 -5.09 -1.88
C ILE A 125 15.88 -5.69 -2.00
N ASP A 126 16.26 -6.17 -3.19
CA ASP A 126 17.55 -6.81 -3.47
C ASP A 126 18.69 -5.81 -3.81
N LYS A 127 18.40 -4.50 -3.79
CA LYS A 127 19.40 -3.43 -4.03
C LYS A 127 20.29 -3.22 -2.80
#